data_AF-A0A852Z3L1-F1
#
_entry.id   AF-A0A852Z3L1-F1
#
_cell.length_a   1.000
_cell.length_b   1.000
_cell.length_c   1.000
_cell.angle_alpha   90.00
_cell.angle_beta   90.00
_cell.angle_gamma   90.00
#
_symmetry.space_group_name_H-M   'P 1'
#
loop_
_entity.id
_entity.type
_entity.pdbx_description
1 polymer ?
#
loop_
_entity_poly.entity_id
_entity_poly.type
_entity_poly.pdbx_seq_one_letter_code
_entity_poly.pdbx_strand_id
1 'polypeptide(L)'
;MGLDPNVALLVREKDGQDYVYIPRSMRRRDFPPRLAEAMRYPRCRVPASFTGTWRGVTPWPEDDDIAVPYAAWFEARHGTGLGFDKWSTVTLEAKITEGTRTVPTSQFLKRAIGDDVPVAVTTVCRGTAFEVSSVKFAD
;
A
#
# COMPACT_ATOMS: atom_id res chain seq x y z
N MET A 1 -29.70 -23.75 -5.02
CA MET A 1 -29.12 -22.96 -6.12
C MET A 1 -27.62 -22.86 -5.85
N GLY A 2 -26.80 -23.64 -6.53
CA GLY A 2 -25.36 -23.70 -6.29
C GLY A 2 -24.66 -22.56 -7.02
N LEU A 3 -23.84 -21.80 -6.30
CA LEU A 3 -22.94 -20.80 -6.90
C LEU A 3 -21.96 -21.51 -7.83
N ASP A 4 -21.85 -21.05 -9.07
CA ASP A 4 -20.90 -21.58 -10.05
C ASP A 4 -19.46 -21.38 -9.52
N PRO A 5 -18.68 -22.45 -9.32
CA PRO A 5 -17.31 -22.38 -8.79
C PRO A 5 -16.34 -21.63 -9.71
N ASN A 6 -16.73 -21.29 -10.94
CA ASN A 6 -15.96 -20.49 -11.88
C ASN A 6 -16.37 -19.00 -11.91
N VAL A 7 -17.45 -18.61 -11.21
CA VAL A 7 -18.02 -17.24 -11.26
C VAL A 7 -18.12 -16.58 -9.88
N ALA A 8 -18.02 -17.33 -8.79
CA ALA A 8 -18.44 -16.84 -7.49
C ALA A 8 -17.43 -15.91 -6.79
N LEU A 9 -17.32 -14.67 -7.26
CA LEU A 9 -16.90 -13.54 -6.44
C LEU A 9 -18.08 -13.16 -5.55
N LEU A 10 -18.05 -13.56 -4.28
CA LEU A 10 -19.03 -13.06 -3.29
C LEU A 10 -18.46 -11.83 -2.61
N VAL A 11 -19.17 -10.72 -2.68
CA VAL A 11 -18.85 -9.49 -1.96
C VAL A 11 -19.76 -9.43 -0.75
N ARG A 12 -19.18 -9.29 0.44
CA ARG A 12 -19.94 -9.07 1.67
C ARG A 12 -19.36 -7.90 2.43
N GLU A 13 -20.18 -6.92 2.73
CA GLU A 13 -19.85 -5.89 3.71
C GLU A 13 -20.00 -6.50 5.12
N LYS A 14 -18.94 -6.43 5.90
CA LYS A 14 -18.93 -6.82 7.32
C LYS A 14 -18.05 -5.84 8.08
N ASP A 15 -18.55 -5.29 9.18
CA ASP A 15 -17.81 -4.36 10.04
C ASP A 15 -17.24 -3.14 9.27
N GLY A 16 -17.98 -2.67 8.25
CA GLY A 16 -17.57 -1.54 7.39
C GLY A 16 -16.44 -1.84 6.40
N GLN A 17 -16.09 -3.12 6.23
CA GLN A 17 -15.11 -3.65 5.28
C GLN A 17 -15.79 -4.56 4.24
N ASP A 18 -15.37 -4.45 2.99
CA ASP A 18 -15.84 -5.31 1.90
C ASP A 18 -14.92 -6.52 1.74
N TYR A 19 -15.49 -7.72 1.88
CA TYR A 19 -14.77 -8.99 1.74
C TYR A 19 -15.09 -9.61 0.39
N VAL A 20 -14.04 -9.94 -0.36
CA VAL A 20 -14.13 -10.68 -1.62
C VAL A 20 -13.76 -12.13 -1.38
N TYR A 21 -14.72 -13.04 -1.50
CA TYR A 21 -14.47 -14.47 -1.43
C TYR A 21 -14.21 -15.02 -2.83
N ILE A 22 -13.05 -15.64 -3.02
CA ILE A 22 -12.61 -16.24 -4.28
C ILE A 22 -12.52 -17.75 -4.07
N PRO A 23 -13.10 -18.57 -4.97
CA PRO A 23 -12.90 -20.02 -4.92
C PRO A 23 -11.40 -20.36 -4.98
N ARG A 24 -10.93 -21.22 -4.07
CA ARG A 24 -9.50 -21.62 -4.02
C ARG A 24 -8.99 -22.24 -5.34
N SER A 25 -9.89 -22.78 -6.16
CA SER A 25 -9.60 -23.36 -7.47
C SER A 25 -9.39 -22.34 -8.59
N MET A 26 -9.79 -21.08 -8.40
CA MET A 26 -9.65 -20.02 -9.40
C MET A 26 -8.18 -19.59 -9.50
N ARG A 27 -7.59 -19.65 -10.69
CA ARG A 27 -6.21 -19.21 -10.91
C ARG A 27 -6.17 -17.69 -11.06
N ARG A 28 -5.07 -17.05 -10.66
CA ARG A 28 -4.88 -15.57 -10.74
C ARG A 28 -5.20 -14.96 -12.11
N ARG A 29 -4.89 -15.67 -13.21
CA ARG A 29 -5.15 -15.19 -14.58
C ARG A 29 -6.64 -15.16 -14.95
N ASP A 30 -7.44 -15.95 -14.23
CA ASP A 30 -8.88 -16.09 -14.42
C ASP A 30 -9.66 -15.18 -13.46
N PHE A 31 -8.95 -14.33 -12.69
CA PHE A 31 -9.58 -13.39 -11.79
C PHE A 31 -10.37 -12.33 -12.59
N PRO A 32 -11.54 -11.90 -12.09
CA PRO A 32 -12.25 -10.76 -12.67
C PRO A 32 -11.33 -9.55 -12.81
N PRO A 33 -11.40 -8.77 -13.92
CA PRO A 33 -10.46 -7.69 -14.20
C PRO A 33 -10.24 -6.71 -13.04
N ARG A 34 -11.30 -6.35 -12.31
CA ARG A 34 -11.23 -5.44 -11.15
C ARG A 34 -10.43 -6.03 -9.98
N LEU A 35 -10.57 -7.32 -9.71
CA LEU A 35 -9.79 -8.01 -8.67
C LEU A 35 -8.34 -8.18 -9.10
N ALA A 36 -8.12 -8.53 -10.37
CA ALA A 36 -6.77 -8.61 -10.93
C ALA A 36 -6.06 -7.24 -10.88
N GLU A 37 -6.79 -6.15 -11.12
CA GLU A 37 -6.29 -4.78 -11.01
C GLU A 37 -6.00 -4.39 -9.55
N ALA A 38 -6.90 -4.70 -8.62
CA ALA A 38 -6.70 -4.47 -7.19
C ALA A 38 -5.47 -5.20 -6.63
N MET A 39 -5.09 -6.35 -7.21
CA MET A 39 -3.89 -7.10 -6.82
C MET A 39 -2.61 -6.73 -7.59
N ARG A 40 -2.67 -5.81 -8.56
CA ARG A 40 -1.46 -5.37 -9.25
C ARG A 40 -0.66 -4.48 -8.30
N TYR A 41 0.65 -4.69 -8.28
CA TYR A 41 1.55 -3.71 -7.67
C TYR A 41 1.33 -2.35 -8.35
N PRO A 42 1.04 -1.29 -7.58
CA PRO A 42 0.94 0.04 -8.13
C PRO A 42 2.27 0.40 -8.81
N ARG A 43 2.19 0.90 -10.04
CA ARG A 43 3.34 1.46 -10.75
C ARG A 43 3.23 2.97 -10.71
N CYS A 44 4.32 3.65 -10.34
CA CYS A 44 4.35 5.10 -10.40
C CYS A 44 4.36 5.54 -11.86
N ARG A 45 3.31 6.23 -12.30
CA ARG A 45 3.25 6.90 -13.61
C ARG A 45 3.17 8.42 -13.48
N VAL A 46 2.57 8.88 -12.39
CA VAL A 46 2.45 10.29 -12.00
C VAL A 46 2.74 10.41 -10.50
N PRO A 47 3.26 11.55 -10.03
CA PRO A 47 3.36 11.84 -8.60
C PRO A 47 2.02 11.62 -7.90
N ALA A 48 2.05 11.07 -6.69
CA ALA A 48 0.85 10.74 -5.94
C ALA A 48 1.06 10.94 -4.44
N SER A 49 -0.03 11.20 -3.74
CA SER A 49 -0.09 11.27 -2.28
C SER A 49 -0.93 10.13 -1.75
N PHE A 50 -0.45 9.49 -0.70
CA PHE A 50 -1.10 8.36 -0.06
C PHE A 50 -1.22 8.63 1.45
N THR A 51 -2.30 8.14 2.04
CA THR A 51 -2.42 8.01 3.49
C THR A 51 -2.57 6.53 3.83
N GLY A 52 -1.83 6.06 4.82
CA GLY A 52 -1.74 4.65 5.14
C GLY A 52 -0.82 4.38 6.32
N THR A 53 -0.51 3.11 6.57
CA THR A 53 0.34 2.73 7.70
C THR A 53 1.65 2.11 7.23
N TRP A 54 2.75 2.38 7.93
CA TRP A 54 4.03 1.74 7.62
C TRP A 54 3.97 0.26 7.99
N ARG A 55 4.50 -0.57 7.10
CA ARG A 55 4.63 -2.01 7.31
C ARG A 55 6.07 -2.43 7.53
N GLY A 56 7.04 -1.63 7.05
CA GLY A 56 8.45 -1.90 7.27
C GLY A 56 9.41 -1.03 6.49
N VAL A 57 10.71 -1.22 6.75
CA VAL A 57 11.83 -0.60 6.03
C VAL A 57 12.99 -1.58 5.82
N THR A 58 13.99 -1.26 5.02
CA THR A 58 15.26 -2.02 5.02
C THR A 58 16.41 -1.05 4.79
N PRO A 59 17.33 -0.87 5.76
CA PRO A 59 17.48 -1.59 7.05
C PRO A 59 16.35 -1.33 8.08
N TRP A 60 16.23 -2.16 9.13
CA TRP A 60 15.09 -2.11 10.08
C TRP A 60 15.25 -0.93 11.05
N PRO A 61 14.17 -0.37 11.64
CA PRO A 61 14.30 0.83 12.48
C PRO A 61 15.11 0.64 13.77
N GLU A 62 15.31 -0.60 14.20
CA GLU A 62 16.17 -0.94 15.34
C GLU A 62 17.65 -0.65 15.05
N ASP A 63 18.01 -0.57 13.77
CA ASP A 63 19.31 -0.09 13.33
C ASP A 63 19.34 1.43 13.57
N ASP A 64 19.99 1.86 14.66
CA ASP A 64 20.03 3.28 15.03
C ASP A 64 20.72 4.16 13.95
N ASP A 65 21.42 3.54 12.99
CA ASP A 65 22.11 4.17 11.85
C ASP A 65 21.49 3.77 10.49
N ILE A 66 20.22 4.11 10.24
CA ILE A 66 19.59 3.88 8.92
C ILE A 66 20.23 4.81 7.89
N ALA A 67 21.19 4.30 7.13
CA ALA A 67 21.79 5.01 6.02
C ALA A 67 20.80 5.19 4.86
N VAL A 68 20.80 6.37 4.25
CA VAL A 68 20.13 6.60 2.96
C VAL A 68 21.01 6.11 1.80
N PRO A 69 20.43 5.54 0.73
CA PRO A 69 19.01 5.29 0.53
C PRO A 69 18.54 3.98 1.17
N TYR A 70 17.26 3.93 1.55
CA TYR A 70 16.61 2.73 2.06
C TYR A 70 15.21 2.54 1.44
N ALA A 71 14.71 1.31 1.48
CA ALA A 71 13.36 0.99 1.01
C ALA A 71 12.37 1.01 2.19
N ALA A 72 11.14 1.46 1.93
CA ALA A 72 10.04 1.45 2.88
C ALA A 72 8.81 0.83 2.24
N TRP A 73 8.08 0.01 2.99
CA TRP A 73 6.78 -0.52 2.61
C TRP A 73 5.71 0.14 3.44
N PHE A 74 4.71 0.70 2.77
CA PHE A 74 3.54 1.24 3.44
C PHE A 74 2.27 0.71 2.77
N GLU A 75 1.28 0.46 3.60
CA GLU A 75 0.00 -0.03 3.20
C GLU A 75 -0.95 1.14 3.01
N ALA A 76 -1.27 1.45 1.76
CA ALA A 76 -2.22 2.51 1.42
C ALA A 76 -3.54 1.92 0.93
N ARG A 77 -4.63 2.61 1.26
CA ARG A 77 -5.93 2.35 0.64
C ARG A 77 -6.00 3.11 -0.68
N HIS A 78 -6.42 2.44 -1.74
CA HIS A 78 -6.58 3.04 -3.05
C HIS A 78 -7.97 2.70 -3.63
N GLY A 79 -8.59 3.70 -4.25
CA GLY A 79 -9.87 3.59 -4.95
C GLY A 79 -9.84 4.30 -6.29
N THR A 80 -10.33 3.67 -7.35
CA THR A 80 -10.40 4.27 -8.69
C THR A 80 -11.79 4.81 -9.07
N GLY A 81 -12.76 4.81 -8.15
CA GLY A 81 -14.08 5.40 -8.38
C GLY A 81 -15.25 4.71 -7.67
N LEU A 82 -16.38 5.43 -7.66
CA LEU A 82 -17.57 5.34 -6.80
C LEU A 82 -17.93 3.94 -6.25
N GLY A 83 -17.72 3.77 -4.93
CA GLY A 83 -18.23 2.65 -4.13
C GLY A 83 -17.26 1.47 -3.95
N PHE A 84 -15.95 1.68 -4.13
CA PHE A 84 -14.91 0.64 -4.12
C PHE A 84 -13.57 1.13 -3.52
N ASP A 85 -13.57 2.33 -2.94
CA ASP A 85 -12.43 3.02 -2.31
C ASP A 85 -11.86 2.32 -1.08
N LYS A 86 -12.57 1.30 -0.59
CA LYS A 86 -12.13 0.39 0.48
C LYS A 86 -11.63 -0.97 -0.01
N TRP A 87 -11.75 -1.29 -1.30
CA TRP A 87 -11.58 -2.68 -1.79
C TRP A 87 -10.14 -3.07 -2.06
N SER A 88 -9.24 -2.10 -2.22
CA SER A 88 -7.84 -2.39 -2.51
C SER A 88 -6.94 -1.70 -1.51
N THR A 89 -6.33 -2.54 -0.71
CA THR A 89 -5.16 -2.20 0.07
C THR A 89 -3.95 -2.56 -0.77
N VAL A 90 -3.10 -1.58 -1.06
CA VAL A 90 -1.86 -1.78 -1.80
C VAL A 90 -0.67 -1.58 -0.87
N THR A 91 0.26 -2.51 -0.90
CA THR A 91 1.58 -2.28 -0.33
C THR A 91 2.42 -1.53 -1.36
N LEU A 92 2.72 -0.28 -1.06
CA LEU A 92 3.61 0.55 -1.83
C LEU A 92 5.02 0.38 -1.27
N GLU A 93 5.92 -0.07 -2.13
CA GLU A 93 7.35 0.04 -1.88
C GLU A 93 7.81 1.40 -2.40
N ALA A 94 8.39 2.22 -1.52
CA ALA A 94 8.96 3.50 -1.90
C ALA A 94 10.38 3.65 -1.36
N LYS A 95 11.21 4.30 -2.17
CA LYS A 95 12.60 4.57 -1.83
C LYS A 95 12.70 5.90 -1.08
N ILE A 96 13.36 5.89 0.07
CA ILE A 96 13.80 7.10 0.78
C ILE A 96 15.23 7.42 0.32
N THR A 97 15.49 8.68 0.01
CA THR A 97 16.79 9.17 -0.44
C THR A 97 17.17 10.44 0.31
N GLU A 98 18.39 10.94 0.10
CA GLU A 98 18.83 12.26 0.59
C GLU A 98 17.94 13.41 0.09
N GLY A 99 17.20 13.20 -1.01
CA GLY A 99 16.29 14.20 -1.58
C GLY A 99 14.89 14.23 -0.94
N THR A 100 14.57 13.31 -0.01
CA THR A 100 13.29 13.30 0.69
C THR A 100 13.19 14.50 1.65
N ARG A 101 12.16 15.35 1.49
CA ARG A 101 11.95 16.53 2.35
C ARG A 101 11.63 16.08 3.78
N THR A 102 12.63 16.28 4.64
CA THR A 102 12.84 15.61 5.93
C THR A 102 12.93 14.09 5.78
N VAL A 103 14.15 13.57 5.82
CA VAL A 103 14.39 12.12 5.92
C VAL A 103 13.85 11.64 7.28
N PRO A 104 12.97 10.61 7.31
CA PRO A 104 12.49 10.04 8.57
C PRO A 104 13.63 9.61 9.49
N THR A 105 13.56 10.03 10.75
CA THR A 105 14.47 9.53 11.79
C THR A 105 14.05 8.12 12.23
N SER A 106 14.98 7.34 12.78
CA SER A 106 14.65 6.03 13.35
C SER A 106 13.57 6.13 14.43
N GLN A 107 13.51 7.23 15.20
CA GLN A 107 12.44 7.47 16.18
C GLN A 107 11.07 7.67 15.53
N PHE A 108 10.99 8.44 14.45
CA PHE A 108 9.74 8.59 13.69
C PHE A 108 9.27 7.23 13.18
N LEU A 109 10.18 6.43 12.63
CA LEU A 109 9.90 5.11 12.07
C LEU A 109 9.46 4.10 13.13
N LYS A 110 10.15 4.05 14.28
CA LYS A 110 9.79 3.22 15.43
C LYS A 110 8.36 3.52 15.89
N ARG A 111 7.99 4.80 15.97
CA ARG A 111 6.63 5.20 16.33
C ARG A 111 5.61 4.87 15.22
N ALA A 112 5.90 5.19 13.97
CA ALA A 112 4.99 4.94 12.86
C ALA A 112 4.70 3.44 12.65
N ILE A 113 5.73 2.59 12.75
CA ILE A 113 5.62 1.14 12.59
C ILE A 113 5.11 0.47 13.88
N GLY A 114 5.71 0.80 15.03
CA GLY A 114 5.42 0.14 16.30
C GLY A 114 4.03 0.43 16.85
N ASP A 115 3.57 1.67 16.70
CA ASP A 115 2.24 2.10 17.18
C ASP A 115 1.17 2.06 16.08
N ASP A 116 1.48 1.52 14.89
CA ASP A 116 0.60 1.46 13.70
C ASP A 116 0.00 2.85 13.35
N VAL A 117 0.77 3.92 13.54
CA VAL A 117 0.30 5.31 13.36
C VAL A 117 0.23 5.64 11.86
N PRO A 118 -0.93 6.12 11.38
CA PRO A 118 -1.07 6.54 9.99
C PRO A 118 -0.11 7.67 9.60
N VAL A 119 0.42 7.59 8.39
CA VAL A 119 1.28 8.59 7.76
C VAL A 119 0.63 9.13 6.49
N ALA A 120 1.02 10.34 6.11
CA ALA A 120 0.85 10.86 4.77
C ALA A 120 2.19 10.83 4.04
N VAL A 121 2.23 10.23 2.85
CA VAL A 121 3.42 10.10 2.00
C VAL A 121 3.13 10.74 0.65
N THR A 122 3.98 11.67 0.22
CA THR A 122 4.00 12.21 -1.14
C THR A 122 5.17 11.59 -1.90
N THR A 123 4.92 11.23 -3.16
CA THR A 123 5.88 10.52 -4.01
C THR A 123 6.16 11.28 -5.30
N VAL A 124 7.34 11.07 -5.86
CA VAL A 124 7.67 11.35 -7.26
C VAL A 124 7.98 10.04 -7.97
N CYS A 125 7.85 10.01 -9.30
CA CYS A 125 8.19 8.83 -10.08
C CYS A 125 9.62 8.91 -10.61
N ARG A 126 10.40 7.85 -10.36
CA ARG A 126 11.67 7.58 -11.05
C ARG A 126 11.49 6.33 -11.90
N GLY A 127 11.23 6.52 -13.20
CA GLY A 127 10.82 5.42 -14.06
C GLY A 127 9.45 4.88 -13.61
N THR A 128 9.41 3.63 -13.16
CA THR A 128 8.17 2.99 -12.66
C THR A 128 8.11 2.90 -11.12
N ALA A 129 9.17 3.30 -10.43
CA ALA A 129 9.31 3.22 -8.98
C ALA A 129 8.85 4.53 -8.29
N PHE A 130 8.29 4.37 -7.10
CA PHE A 130 7.98 5.50 -6.21
C PHE A 130 9.23 5.90 -5.42
N GLU A 131 9.60 7.17 -5.48
CA GLU A 131 10.58 7.79 -4.58
C GLU A 131 9.83 8.77 -3.68
N VAL A 132 10.06 8.70 -2.36
CA VAL A 132 9.36 9.56 -1.41
C VAL A 132 9.94 10.97 -1.48
N SER A 133 9.08 11.95 -1.75
CA SER A 133 9.46 13.37 -1.72
C SER A 133 9.13 14.02 -0.39
N SER A 134 8.15 13.52 0.35
CA SER A 134 7.79 14.01 1.69
C SER A 134 7.03 12.95 2.48
N VAL A 135 7.21 12.94 3.79
CA VAL A 135 6.48 12.08 4.72
C VAL A 135 6.25 12.77 6.06
N LYS A 136 5.06 12.57 6.63
CA LYS A 136 4.68 13.03 7.98
C LYS A 136 3.63 12.11 8.59
N PHE A 137 3.36 12.24 9.88
CA PHE A 137 2.15 11.65 10.45
C PHE A 137 0.90 12.25 9.78
N ALA A 138 -0.10 11.41 9.57
CA ALA A 138 -1.40 11.89 9.09
C ALA A 138 -2.09 12.68 10.20
N ASP A 139 -2.82 13.73 9.81
CA ASP A 139 -3.61 14.57 10.72
C ASP A 139 -4.94 13.87 11.10
#